data_AF-A0A920VK04-F1
#
_entry.id   AF-A0A920VK04-F1
#
_cell.length_a   1.000
_cell.length_b   1.000
_cell.length_c   1.000
_cell.angle_alpha   90.00
_cell.angle_beta   90.00
_cell.angle_gamma   90.00
#
_symmetry.space_group_name_H-M   'P 1'
#
loop_
_entity.id
_entity.type
_entity.pdbx_description
1 polymer ?
#
loop_
_entity_poly.entity_id
_entity_poly.type
_entity_poly.pdbx_seq_one_letter_code
_entity_poly.pdbx_strand_id
1 'polypeptide(L)'
;MTLSDFPGDVAPEVFRQRRESIRSLLNGGVMLLPSAPTLYRSRDTQHRYRPDNELYYSTGITEPGALALIRGNKDPHFVLFVADPNKSNELWTGPMIGAEIAKDRFGADECYMMSELPDLLPGLIERADCIHYRARVNDGLESFCEAGSRRCSLKRCSKRSGPRGVVDPGGILDELRVKKEDCEIECLRMAAQVTVAGHRQVLPSSLRALVNGLLRPRLSRRFEVLLRVQWHFQQSSDPETMDVFYTIQPTTRFSVKTIWYSLMLELKLDSTTGT
;
A
#
# COMPACT_ATOMS: atom_id res chain seq x y z
N MET A 1 7.59 12.22 -21.82
CA MET A 1 6.74 12.04 -20.63
C MET A 1 7.36 12.89 -19.54
N THR A 2 6.79 14.05 -19.30
CA THR A 2 7.20 14.96 -18.23
C THR A 2 6.39 14.66 -16.96
N LEU A 3 6.87 15.07 -15.79
CA LEU A 3 6.15 14.86 -14.51
C LEU A 3 4.74 15.47 -14.51
N SER A 4 4.48 16.44 -15.39
CA SER A 4 3.17 17.05 -15.65
C SER A 4 2.14 16.10 -16.27
N ASP A 5 2.58 14.99 -16.86
CA ASP A 5 1.71 14.04 -17.55
C ASP A 5 1.10 13.02 -16.58
N PHE A 6 1.56 12.99 -15.32
CA PHE A 6 1.00 12.09 -14.31
C PHE A 6 -0.47 12.42 -14.07
N PRO A 7 -1.38 11.41 -14.12
CA PRO A 7 -2.76 11.62 -13.72
C PRO A 7 -2.70 12.21 -12.32
N GLY A 8 -3.39 13.34 -12.15
CA GLY A 8 -3.42 14.05 -10.87
C GLY A 8 -3.96 13.17 -9.75
N ASP A 9 -3.90 13.71 -8.53
CA ASP A 9 -4.46 13.02 -7.36
C ASP A 9 -5.91 12.59 -7.61
N VAL A 10 -6.25 11.39 -7.14
CA VAL A 10 -7.61 10.84 -7.22
C VAL A 10 -8.58 11.84 -6.58
N ALA A 11 -9.68 12.15 -7.29
CA ALA A 11 -10.63 13.14 -6.83
C ALA A 11 -11.22 12.79 -5.45
N PRO A 12 -11.43 13.77 -4.55
CA PRO A 12 -11.99 13.51 -3.21
C PRO A 12 -13.32 12.74 -3.20
N GLU A 13 -14.13 12.93 -4.24
CA GLU A 13 -15.43 12.27 -4.42
C GLU A 13 -15.31 10.75 -4.56
N VAL A 14 -14.23 10.26 -5.19
CA VAL A 14 -13.96 8.82 -5.33
C VAL A 14 -13.80 8.17 -3.95
N PHE A 15 -13.03 8.81 -3.06
CA PHE A 15 -12.86 8.31 -1.70
C PHE A 15 -14.18 8.31 -0.92
N ARG A 16 -15.02 9.34 -1.12
CA ARG A 16 -16.35 9.40 -0.50
C ARG A 16 -17.25 8.24 -0.96
N GLN A 17 -17.30 7.95 -2.26
CA GLN A 17 -18.09 6.84 -2.82
C GLN A 17 -17.62 5.47 -2.31
N ARG A 18 -16.30 5.28 -2.16
CA ARG A 18 -15.73 4.06 -1.56
C ARG A 18 -16.14 3.90 -0.11
N ARG A 19 -16.09 4.98 0.69
CA ARG A 19 -16.55 4.94 2.09
C ARG A 19 -18.02 4.60 2.20
N GLU A 20 -18.86 5.13 1.30
CA GLU A 20 -20.28 4.79 1.25
C GLU A 20 -20.50 3.29 0.92
N SER A 21 -19.75 2.77 -0.06
CA SER A 21 -19.78 1.34 -0.40
C SER A 21 -19.36 0.48 0.79
N ILE A 22 -18.25 0.82 1.46
CA ILE A 22 -17.78 0.15 2.67
C ILE A 22 -18.86 0.20 3.77
N ARG A 23 -19.45 1.36 4.00
CA ARG A 23 -20.51 1.58 4.99
C ARG A 23 -21.69 0.62 4.76
N SER A 24 -22.16 0.53 3.51
CA SER A 24 -23.29 -0.34 3.15
C SER A 24 -22.99 -1.83 3.38
N LEU A 25 -21.73 -2.25 3.20
CA LEU A 25 -21.30 -3.64 3.35
C LEU A 25 -20.98 -4.02 4.80
N LEU A 26 -20.80 -3.05 5.70
CA LEU A 26 -20.48 -3.31 7.10
C LEU A 26 -21.63 -3.91 7.90
N ASN A 27 -22.88 -3.80 7.45
CA ASN A 27 -24.07 -4.39 8.11
C ASN A 27 -24.14 -4.14 9.63
N GLY A 28 -23.73 -2.96 10.10
CA GLY A 28 -23.66 -2.62 11.53
C GLY A 28 -22.35 -2.87 12.24
N GLY A 29 -21.34 -3.35 11.50
CA GLY A 29 -19.96 -3.33 11.94
C GLY A 29 -19.34 -1.93 11.94
N VAL A 30 -18.15 -1.87 12.53
CA VAL A 30 -17.25 -0.72 12.49
C VAL A 30 -15.94 -1.18 11.88
N MET A 31 -15.35 -0.41 10.98
CA MET A 31 -14.04 -0.67 10.39
C MET A 31 -12.99 0.30 10.95
N LEU A 32 -11.85 -0.25 11.36
CA LEU A 32 -10.70 0.50 11.87
C LEU A 32 -9.52 0.30 10.92
N LEU A 33 -9.06 1.39 10.31
CA LEU A 33 -7.98 1.40 9.33
C LEU A 33 -6.83 2.29 9.84
N PRO A 34 -5.83 1.70 10.53
CA PRO A 34 -4.68 2.45 10.99
C PRO A 34 -3.75 2.81 9.82
N SER A 35 -3.04 3.92 9.96
CA SER A 35 -1.90 4.25 9.10
C SER A 35 -0.75 3.25 9.31
N ALA A 36 0.08 3.10 8.29
CA ALA A 36 1.28 2.27 8.39
C ALA A 36 2.26 2.86 9.42
N PRO A 37 3.00 2.04 10.18
CA PRO A 37 4.01 2.53 11.10
C PRO A 37 5.22 3.09 10.35
N THR A 38 5.84 4.14 10.91
CA THR A 38 7.13 4.63 10.41
C THR A 38 8.23 3.61 10.69
N LEU A 39 8.92 3.17 9.65
CA LEU A 39 10.00 2.20 9.75
C LEU A 39 11.36 2.89 9.88
N TYR A 40 12.19 2.38 10.78
CA TYR A 40 13.54 2.90 11.04
C TYR A 40 14.58 1.93 10.50
N ARG A 41 15.54 2.46 9.74
CA ARG A 41 16.71 1.71 9.23
C ARG A 41 17.80 1.60 10.28
N SER A 42 18.00 2.67 11.03
CA SER A 42 18.91 2.79 12.18
C SER A 42 18.26 3.72 13.20
N ARG A 43 18.85 3.86 14.40
CA ARG A 43 18.29 4.68 15.49
C ARG A 43 17.81 6.07 15.04
N ASP A 44 18.55 6.71 14.14
CA ASP A 44 18.28 8.08 13.72
C ASP A 44 17.90 8.20 12.23
N THR A 45 17.85 7.10 11.48
CA THR A 45 17.52 7.13 10.04
C THR A 45 16.22 6.40 9.76
N GLN A 46 15.22 7.15 9.32
CA GLN A 46 13.94 6.62 8.88
C GLN A 46 14.00 6.12 7.44
N HIS A 47 13.26 5.06 7.15
CA HIS A 47 12.92 4.71 5.78
C HIS A 47 11.92 5.73 5.22
N ARG A 48 11.86 5.83 3.88
CA ARG A 48 10.79 6.60 3.22
C ARG A 48 9.44 6.02 3.67
N TYR A 49 8.57 6.90 4.18
CA TYR A 49 7.24 6.50 4.61
C TYR A 49 6.45 5.90 3.45
N ARG A 50 5.79 4.77 3.71
CA ARG A 50 4.88 4.11 2.78
C ARG A 50 3.51 4.05 3.46
N PRO A 51 2.49 4.75 2.93
CA PRO A 51 1.14 4.69 3.48
C PRO A 51 0.56 3.27 3.46
N ASP A 52 -0.37 3.02 4.38
CA ASP A 52 -1.16 1.79 4.34
C ASP A 52 -2.12 1.79 3.14
N ASN A 53 -2.23 0.66 2.45
CA ASN A 53 -3.00 0.59 1.21
C ASN A 53 -4.52 0.66 1.48
N GLU A 54 -5.01 0.12 2.60
CA GLU A 54 -6.43 0.08 2.95
C GLU A 54 -6.89 1.47 3.44
N LEU A 55 -6.06 2.12 4.27
CA LEU A 55 -6.28 3.51 4.65
C LEU A 55 -6.28 4.41 3.42
N TYR A 56 -5.23 4.35 2.59
CA TYR A 56 -5.14 5.19 1.39
C TYR A 56 -6.31 4.95 0.43
N TYR A 57 -6.71 3.70 0.19
CA TYR A 57 -7.81 3.38 -0.72
C TYR A 57 -9.15 4.01 -0.27
N SER A 58 -9.40 4.07 1.03
CA SER A 58 -10.67 4.54 1.62
C SER A 58 -10.69 6.04 1.90
N THR A 59 -9.56 6.66 2.22
CA THR A 59 -9.50 8.06 2.66
C THR A 59 -8.58 8.95 1.84
N GLY A 60 -7.61 8.38 1.13
CA GLY A 60 -6.55 9.12 0.44
C GLY A 60 -5.44 9.63 1.37
N ILE A 61 -5.45 9.26 2.66
CA ILE A 61 -4.45 9.70 3.63
C ILE A 61 -3.10 9.05 3.32
N THR A 62 -2.05 9.86 3.37
CA THR A 62 -0.65 9.45 3.11
C THR A 62 0.28 9.75 4.27
N GLU A 63 -0.26 10.31 5.36
CA GLU A 63 0.47 10.73 6.53
C GLU A 63 0.48 9.64 7.62
N PRO A 64 1.59 9.49 8.37
CA PRO A 64 1.67 8.57 9.50
C PRO A 64 0.84 9.06 10.70
N GLY A 65 0.48 8.13 11.59
CA GLY A 65 -0.18 8.43 12.85
C GLY A 65 -1.67 8.76 12.71
N ALA A 66 -2.27 8.49 11.56
CA ALA A 66 -3.71 8.57 11.35
C ALA A 66 -4.41 7.22 11.64
N LEU A 67 -5.68 7.27 12.03
CA LEU A 67 -6.59 6.13 12.13
C LEU A 67 -7.96 6.55 11.60
N ALA A 68 -8.45 5.87 10.57
CA ALA A 68 -9.80 6.05 10.05
C ALA A 68 -10.76 5.05 10.69
N LEU A 69 -11.93 5.53 11.08
CA LEU A 69 -13.02 4.74 11.65
C LEU A 69 -14.29 4.95 10.80
N ILE A 70 -14.81 3.86 10.23
CA ILE A 70 -16.02 3.87 9.40
C ILE A 70 -17.13 3.07 10.08
N ARG A 71 -18.34 3.63 10.22
CA ARG A 71 -19.47 3.03 10.96
C ARG A 71 -20.66 2.78 10.04
N GLY A 72 -21.12 1.52 9.99
CA GLY A 72 -22.24 1.10 9.15
C GLY A 72 -23.60 1.66 9.56
N ASN A 73 -23.90 1.71 10.86
CA ASN A 73 -25.29 1.88 11.34
C ASN A 73 -25.59 3.15 12.13
N LYS A 74 -24.60 4.01 12.42
CA LYS A 74 -24.80 5.15 13.33
C LYS A 74 -23.88 6.31 13.00
N ASP A 75 -24.43 7.53 13.04
CA ASP A 75 -23.66 8.77 12.97
C ASP A 75 -22.76 8.97 14.21
N PRO A 76 -21.58 9.60 14.05
CA PRO A 76 -20.93 9.93 12.78
C PRO A 76 -20.51 8.68 12.00
N HIS A 77 -20.57 8.72 10.66
CA HIS A 77 -20.27 7.58 9.79
C HIS A 77 -18.79 7.43 9.50
N PHE A 78 -18.07 8.54 9.37
CA PHE A 78 -16.64 8.57 9.13
C PHE A 78 -15.96 9.50 10.14
N VAL A 79 -15.19 8.89 11.04
CA VAL A 79 -14.40 9.57 12.06
C VAL A 79 -12.93 9.38 11.76
N LEU A 80 -12.17 10.47 11.84
CA LEU A 80 -10.72 10.44 11.66
C LEU A 80 -10.01 10.76 12.97
N PHE A 81 -8.95 10.02 13.27
CA PHE A 81 -8.00 10.38 14.32
C PHE A 81 -6.68 10.75 13.64
N VAL A 82 -6.10 11.89 14.00
CA VAL A 82 -4.81 12.37 13.48
C VAL A 82 -3.79 12.51 14.59
N ALA A 83 -2.51 12.42 14.25
CA ALA A 83 -1.43 12.59 15.20
C ALA A 83 -1.50 13.97 15.88
N ASP A 84 -1.19 14.01 17.18
CA ASP A 84 -1.14 15.25 17.95
C ASP A 84 -0.10 16.22 17.36
N PRO A 85 -0.45 17.51 17.16
CA PRO A 85 0.49 18.48 16.64
C PRO A 85 1.63 18.70 17.65
N ASN A 86 2.87 18.45 17.21
CA ASN A 86 4.05 18.64 18.02
C ASN A 86 4.94 19.75 17.44
N LYS A 87 4.86 20.94 18.04
CA LYS A 87 5.57 22.15 17.60
C LYS A 87 7.09 21.98 17.51
N SER A 88 7.71 21.12 18.32
CA SER A 88 9.15 20.90 18.24
C SER A 88 9.55 20.03 17.04
N ASN A 89 8.66 19.12 16.61
CA ASN A 89 8.87 18.24 15.46
C ASN A 89 8.47 18.88 14.13
N GLU A 90 7.54 19.83 14.12
CA GLU A 90 7.11 20.55 12.92
C GLU A 90 8.26 21.31 12.24
N LEU A 91 9.21 21.83 13.03
CA LEU A 91 10.43 22.48 12.53
C LEU A 91 11.25 21.57 11.60
N TRP A 92 11.20 20.25 11.83
CA TRP A 92 12.00 19.26 11.12
C TRP A 92 11.20 18.44 10.10
N THR A 93 9.93 18.16 10.42
CA THR A 93 9.07 17.25 9.64
C THR A 93 8.16 18.02 8.68
N GLY A 94 8.06 19.34 8.83
CA GLY A 94 7.10 20.18 8.12
C GLY A 94 5.78 20.33 8.88
N PRO A 95 4.85 21.15 8.36
CA PRO A 95 3.57 21.42 9.01
C PRO A 95 2.73 20.15 9.11
N MET A 96 2.27 19.82 10.33
CA MET A 96 1.33 18.73 10.55
C MET A 96 -0.10 19.21 10.28
N ILE A 97 -0.94 18.33 9.74
CA ILE A 97 -2.35 18.64 9.47
C ILE A 97 -3.10 18.57 10.79
N GLY A 98 -3.60 19.72 11.27
CA GLY A 98 -4.48 19.77 12.43
C GLY A 98 -5.83 19.08 12.17
N ALA A 99 -6.52 18.69 13.24
CA ALA A 99 -7.79 17.95 13.15
C ALA A 99 -8.85 18.64 12.28
N GLU A 100 -9.04 19.95 12.42
CA GLU A 100 -10.00 20.71 11.60
C GLU A 100 -9.64 20.72 10.10
N ILE A 101 -8.36 20.91 9.78
CA ILE A 101 -7.90 20.90 8.39
C ILE A 101 -8.04 19.50 7.80
N ALA A 102 -7.75 18.45 8.59
CA ALA A 102 -7.91 17.07 8.17
C ALA A 102 -9.40 16.73 7.92
N LYS A 103 -10.30 17.25 8.77
CA LYS A 103 -11.75 17.10 8.63
C LYS A 103 -12.22 17.61 7.27
N ASP A 104 -11.87 18.86 6.95
CA ASP A 104 -12.27 19.50 5.68
C ASP A 104 -11.60 18.84 4.47
N ARG A 105 -10.31 18.51 4.57
CA ARG A 105 -9.52 17.95 3.45
C ARG A 105 -9.99 16.55 3.05
N PHE A 106 -10.26 15.68 4.03
CA PHE A 106 -10.64 14.28 3.77
C PHE A 106 -12.15 14.05 3.78
N GLY A 107 -12.93 15.07 4.15
CA GLY A 107 -14.39 15.00 4.26
C GLY A 107 -14.83 14.03 5.35
N ALA A 108 -14.24 14.17 6.54
CA ALA A 108 -14.65 13.43 7.74
C ALA A 108 -15.82 14.12 8.43
N ASP A 109 -16.72 13.34 9.03
CA ASP A 109 -17.83 13.89 9.81
C ASP A 109 -17.30 14.49 11.11
N GLU A 110 -16.33 13.80 11.72
CA GLU A 110 -15.61 14.26 12.89
C GLU A 110 -14.12 13.90 12.77
N CYS A 111 -13.27 14.78 13.31
CA CYS A 111 -11.84 14.54 13.40
C CYS A 111 -11.33 14.87 14.80
N TYR A 112 -10.59 13.95 15.40
CA TYR A 112 -10.04 14.05 16.75
C TYR A 112 -8.53 13.81 16.75
N MET A 113 -7.89 14.10 17.87
CA MET A 113 -6.47 13.79 18.05
C MET A 113 -6.27 12.34 18.50
N MET A 114 -5.11 11.78 18.19
CA MET A 114 -4.74 10.41 18.57
C MET A 114 -4.73 10.22 20.09
N SER A 115 -4.40 11.26 20.85
CA SER A 115 -4.49 11.29 22.32
C SER A 115 -5.91 11.07 22.87
N GLU A 116 -6.95 11.45 22.12
CA GLU A 116 -8.36 11.32 22.53
C GLU A 116 -8.96 9.94 22.21
N LEU A 117 -8.24 9.11 21.45
CA LEU A 117 -8.71 7.79 21.04
C LEU A 117 -9.15 6.90 22.21
N PRO A 118 -8.38 6.73 23.31
CA PRO A 118 -8.75 5.81 24.38
C PRO A 118 -10.10 6.13 25.03
N ASP A 119 -10.46 7.42 25.05
CA ASP A 119 -11.68 7.93 25.67
C ASP A 119 -12.88 7.85 24.73
N LEU A 120 -12.69 8.18 23.44
CA LEU A 120 -13.77 8.23 22.45
C LEU A 120 -14.09 6.87 21.81
N LEU A 121 -13.08 6.03 21.57
CA LEU A 121 -13.22 4.76 20.86
C LEU A 121 -14.29 3.83 21.48
N PRO A 122 -14.36 3.64 22.82
CA PRO A 122 -15.39 2.78 23.43
C PRO A 122 -16.83 3.19 23.10
N GLY A 123 -17.10 4.50 23.00
CA GLY A 123 -18.42 5.02 22.62
C GLY A 123 -18.73 4.85 21.14
N LEU A 124 -17.71 4.92 20.28
CA LEU A 124 -17.85 4.77 18.82
C LEU A 124 -18.13 3.31 18.42
N ILE A 125 -17.53 2.35 19.12
CA ILE A 125 -17.73 0.91 18.91
C ILE A 125 -18.92 0.34 19.71
N GLU A 126 -19.52 1.13 20.61
CA GLU A 126 -20.67 0.68 21.38
C GLU A 126 -21.82 0.31 20.43
N ARG A 127 -22.42 -0.88 20.63
CA ARG A 127 -23.48 -1.46 19.79
C ARG A 127 -23.08 -1.83 18.36
N ALA A 128 -21.80 -1.74 17.99
CA ALA A 128 -21.33 -2.35 16.75
C ALA A 128 -21.53 -3.87 16.81
N ASP A 129 -21.92 -4.49 15.70
CA ASP A 129 -22.08 -5.95 15.63
C ASP A 129 -20.72 -6.67 15.55
N CYS A 130 -19.76 -6.08 14.84
CA CYS A 130 -18.39 -6.59 14.65
C CYS A 130 -17.39 -5.43 14.46
N ILE A 131 -16.12 -5.70 14.76
CA ILE A 131 -15.00 -4.79 14.45
C ILE A 131 -14.25 -5.37 13.26
N HIS A 132 -14.13 -4.64 12.17
CA HIS A 132 -13.25 -4.97 11.05
C HIS A 132 -11.88 -4.33 11.29
N TYR A 133 -10.88 -5.13 11.62
CA TYR A 133 -9.53 -4.68 11.90
C TYR A 133 -8.53 -5.76 11.49
N ARG A 134 -7.47 -5.36 10.78
CA ARG A 134 -6.40 -6.27 10.39
C ARG A 134 -5.47 -6.47 11.58
N ALA A 135 -5.43 -7.68 12.11
CA ALA A 135 -4.58 -8.04 13.26
C ALA A 135 -3.08 -7.88 12.95
N ARG A 136 -2.27 -7.67 13.98
CA ARG A 136 -0.79 -7.53 13.91
C ARG A 136 -0.27 -6.29 13.16
N VAL A 137 -1.10 -5.28 12.97
CA VAL A 137 -0.67 -4.00 12.40
C VAL A 137 -0.21 -3.04 13.50
N ASN A 138 -0.92 -3.02 14.62
CA ASN A 138 -0.60 -2.19 15.78
C ASN A 138 -1.02 -2.92 17.06
N ASP A 139 -0.04 -3.34 17.86
CA ASP A 139 -0.25 -4.13 19.09
C ASP A 139 -1.10 -3.38 20.13
N GLY A 140 -1.00 -2.05 20.17
CA GLY A 140 -1.80 -1.20 21.05
C GLY A 140 -3.28 -1.21 20.68
N LEU A 141 -3.58 -0.94 19.40
CA LEU A 141 -4.95 -0.98 18.89
C LEU A 141 -5.58 -2.37 18.98
N GLU A 142 -4.80 -3.41 18.71
CA GLU A 142 -5.25 -4.80 18.84
C GLU A 142 -5.68 -5.11 20.28
N SER A 143 -4.85 -4.75 21.26
CA SER A 143 -5.17 -4.90 22.68
C SER A 143 -6.45 -4.15 23.07
N PHE A 144 -6.68 -2.95 22.52
CA PHE A 144 -7.91 -2.18 22.73
C PHE A 144 -9.14 -2.84 22.09
N CYS A 145 -9.03 -3.34 20.86
CA CYS A 145 -10.11 -4.04 20.16
C CYS A 145 -10.50 -5.35 20.86
N GLU A 146 -9.50 -6.11 21.31
CA GLU A 146 -9.72 -7.32 22.09
C GLU A 146 -10.35 -7.01 23.45
N ALA A 147 -9.86 -5.99 24.16
CA ALA A 147 -10.43 -5.56 25.43
C ALA A 147 -11.89 -5.10 25.28
N GLY A 148 -12.21 -4.34 24.23
CA GLY A 148 -13.57 -3.92 23.89
C GLY A 148 -14.49 -5.12 23.65
N SER A 149 -14.04 -6.08 22.84
CA SER A 149 -14.79 -7.31 22.53
C SER A 149 -15.01 -8.17 23.79
N ARG A 150 -13.98 -8.36 24.62
CA ARG A 150 -14.06 -9.13 25.88
C ARG A 150 -14.99 -8.48 26.90
N ARG A 151 -14.95 -7.15 27.07
CA ARG A 151 -15.86 -6.42 27.97
C ARG A 151 -17.33 -6.59 27.59
N CYS A 152 -17.63 -6.66 26.29
CA CYS A 152 -18.98 -6.93 25.79
C CYS A 152 -19.37 -8.41 25.95
N SER A 153 -18.44 -9.35 25.81
CA SER A 153 -18.68 -10.78 26.03
C SER A 153 -18.90 -11.15 27.51
N LEU A 154 -18.28 -10.42 28.45
CA LEU A 154 -18.37 -10.69 29.90
C LEU A 154 -19.65 -10.13 30.54
N LYS A 155 -20.34 -9.16 29.90
CA LYS A 155 -21.66 -8.69 30.34
C LYS A 155 -22.71 -9.76 30.02
N ARG A 156 -22.89 -10.69 30.96
CA ARG A 156 -23.89 -11.78 31.00
C ARG A 156 -25.35 -11.27 31.19
N CYS A 157 -25.71 -10.12 30.60
CA CYS A 157 -27.04 -9.52 30.72
C CYS A 157 -27.80 -9.61 29.39
N SER A 158 -29.11 -9.82 29.48
CA SER A 158 -30.07 -10.08 28.39
C SER A 158 -30.13 -9.02 27.26
N LYS A 159 -29.45 -7.87 27.40
CA LYS A 159 -29.29 -6.83 26.37
C LYS A 159 -27.83 -6.79 25.90
N ARG A 160 -27.47 -7.70 25.00
CA ARG A 160 -26.14 -7.76 24.36
C ARG A 160 -25.95 -6.50 23.50
N SER A 161 -24.97 -5.67 23.83
CA SER A 161 -24.71 -4.39 23.18
C SER A 161 -23.20 -4.23 23.02
N GLY A 162 -22.68 -4.58 21.83
CA GLY A 162 -21.28 -4.42 21.46
C GLY A 162 -20.72 -5.56 20.60
N PRO A 163 -19.50 -5.41 20.08
CA PRO A 163 -18.98 -6.22 18.99
C PRO A 163 -18.75 -7.67 19.42
N ARG A 164 -19.21 -8.60 18.57
CA ARG A 164 -19.17 -10.05 18.81
C ARG A 164 -17.80 -10.66 18.51
N GLY A 165 -16.95 -9.94 17.77
CA GLY A 165 -15.61 -10.38 17.40
C GLY A 165 -14.90 -9.39 16.48
N VAL A 166 -13.62 -9.69 16.22
CA VAL A 166 -12.77 -8.97 15.26
C VAL A 166 -12.71 -9.77 13.96
N VAL A 167 -12.92 -9.11 12.83
CA VAL A 167 -12.96 -9.68 11.48
C VAL A 167 -11.93 -8.97 10.60
N ASP A 168 -11.31 -9.67 9.65
CA ASP A 168 -10.39 -9.03 8.70
C ASP A 168 -11.15 -8.10 7.75
N PRO A 169 -10.70 -6.84 7.55
CA PRO A 169 -11.33 -5.91 6.62
C PRO A 169 -11.18 -6.36 5.16
N GLY A 170 -10.21 -7.24 4.85
CA GLY A 170 -9.97 -7.77 3.50
C GLY A 170 -11.21 -8.44 2.89
N GLY A 171 -12.09 -9.04 3.69
CA GLY A 171 -13.34 -9.63 3.19
C GLY A 171 -14.27 -8.64 2.48
N ILE A 172 -14.17 -7.34 2.79
CA ILE A 172 -14.92 -6.26 2.11
C ILE A 172 -13.98 -5.52 1.15
N LEU A 173 -12.82 -5.09 1.65
CA LEU A 173 -11.93 -4.21 0.91
C LEU A 173 -11.30 -4.88 -0.31
N ASP A 174 -10.98 -6.17 -0.26
CA ASP A 174 -10.31 -6.83 -1.38
C ASP A 174 -11.26 -6.97 -2.58
N GLU A 175 -12.55 -7.24 -2.35
CA GLU A 175 -13.56 -7.28 -3.42
C GLU A 175 -13.75 -5.91 -4.07
N LEU A 176 -13.81 -4.84 -3.27
CA LEU A 176 -13.90 -3.47 -3.77
C LEU A 176 -12.64 -3.10 -4.56
N ARG A 177 -11.46 -3.50 -4.09
CA ARG A 177 -10.17 -3.16 -4.72
C ARG A 177 -9.88 -3.95 -5.99
N VAL A 178 -10.52 -5.10 -6.22
CA VAL A 178 -10.39 -5.84 -7.49
C VAL A 178 -11.01 -5.06 -8.64
N LYS A 179 -12.15 -4.40 -8.40
CA LYS A 179 -12.83 -3.58 -9.41
C LYS A 179 -12.15 -2.20 -9.46
N LYS A 180 -11.59 -1.86 -10.62
CA LYS A 180 -10.89 -0.58 -10.82
C LYS A 180 -11.79 0.45 -11.45
N GLU A 181 -11.75 1.66 -10.91
CA GLU A 181 -12.36 2.83 -11.52
C GLU A 181 -11.48 3.35 -12.67
N ASP A 182 -12.05 4.15 -13.57
CA ASP A 182 -11.34 4.64 -14.76
C ASP A 182 -10.09 5.45 -14.38
N CYS A 183 -10.16 6.29 -13.35
CA CYS A 183 -9.02 7.04 -12.84
C CYS A 183 -7.87 6.13 -12.34
N GLU A 184 -8.19 5.00 -11.72
CA GLU A 184 -7.19 4.01 -11.28
C GLU A 184 -6.58 3.28 -12.48
N ILE A 185 -7.39 2.97 -13.50
CA ILE A 185 -6.93 2.31 -14.72
C ILE A 185 -5.94 3.21 -15.46
N GLU A 186 -6.19 4.53 -15.51
CA GLU A 186 -5.27 5.50 -16.08
C GLU A 186 -3.94 5.55 -15.33
N CYS A 187 -3.97 5.61 -13.99
CA CYS A 187 -2.78 5.50 -13.15
C CYS A 187 -1.99 4.22 -13.43
N LEU A 188 -2.67 3.07 -13.55
CA LEU A 188 -2.03 1.79 -13.86
C LEU A 188 -1.41 1.75 -15.25
N ARG A 189 -2.10 2.28 -16.27
CA ARG A 189 -1.57 2.40 -17.64
C ARG A 189 -0.30 3.23 -17.66
N MET A 190 -0.30 4.36 -16.94
CA MET A 190 0.88 5.20 -16.84
C MET A 190 2.04 4.50 -16.11
N ALA A 191 1.78 3.87 -14.97
CA ALA A 191 2.80 3.11 -14.25
C ALA A 191 3.43 2.02 -15.14
N ALA A 192 2.61 1.34 -15.96
CA ALA A 192 3.09 0.36 -16.94
C ALA A 192 3.98 1.00 -18.02
N GLN A 193 3.58 2.15 -18.57
CA GLN A 193 4.39 2.89 -19.55
C GLN A 193 5.75 3.31 -19.01
N VAL A 194 5.79 3.86 -17.79
CA VAL A 194 7.04 4.24 -17.10
C VAL A 194 7.93 3.01 -16.87
N THR A 195 7.33 1.90 -16.44
CA THR A 195 8.04 0.63 -16.22
C THR A 195 8.65 0.10 -17.52
N VAL A 196 7.89 0.09 -18.62
CA VAL A 196 8.37 -0.32 -19.95
C VAL A 196 9.49 0.60 -20.44
N ALA A 197 9.36 1.91 -20.27
CA ALA A 197 10.40 2.87 -20.64
C ALA A 197 11.69 2.63 -19.85
N GLY A 198 11.60 2.41 -18.53
CA GLY A 198 12.75 2.08 -17.69
C GLY A 198 13.44 0.78 -18.12
N HIS A 199 12.66 -0.28 -18.39
CA HIS A 199 13.23 -1.53 -18.90
C HIS A 199 13.93 -1.35 -20.25
N ARG A 200 13.35 -0.58 -21.19
CA ARG A 200 13.95 -0.31 -22.50
C ARG A 200 15.28 0.44 -22.40
N GLN A 201 15.48 1.28 -21.39
CA GLN A 201 16.74 2.00 -21.19
C GLN A 201 17.84 1.10 -20.61
N VAL A 202 17.49 0.18 -19.70
CA VAL A 202 18.48 -0.66 -19.00
C VAL A 202 18.87 -1.90 -19.82
N LEU A 203 17.90 -2.53 -20.50
CA LEU A 203 18.10 -3.80 -21.18
C LEU A 203 19.25 -3.80 -22.22
N PRO A 204 19.41 -2.79 -23.10
CA PRO A 204 20.51 -2.78 -24.06
C PRO A 204 21.88 -2.80 -23.39
N SER A 205 22.07 -2.01 -22.34
CA SER A 205 23.31 -1.90 -21.58
C SER A 205 23.63 -3.20 -20.85
N SER A 206 22.64 -3.82 -20.21
CA SER A 206 22.79 -5.09 -19.50
C SER A 206 23.07 -6.26 -20.45
N LEU A 207 22.41 -6.31 -21.61
CA LEU A 207 22.66 -7.30 -22.65
C LEU A 207 24.05 -7.11 -23.26
N ARG A 208 24.48 -5.87 -23.52
CA ARG A 208 25.83 -5.58 -24.02
C ARG A 208 26.91 -5.99 -23.00
N ALA A 209 26.67 -5.77 -21.70
CA ALA A 209 27.57 -6.23 -20.63
C ALA A 209 27.63 -7.76 -20.50
N LEU A 210 26.49 -8.46 -20.73
CA LEU A 210 26.44 -9.92 -20.79
C LEU A 210 27.23 -10.46 -21.99
N VAL A 211 27.00 -9.91 -23.18
CA VAL A 211 27.65 -10.32 -24.44
C VAL A 211 29.15 -10.04 -24.40
N ASN A 212 29.57 -8.92 -23.81
CA ASN A 212 30.99 -8.56 -23.66
C ASN A 212 31.69 -9.29 -22.50
N GLY A 213 31.03 -10.23 -21.82
CA GLY A 213 31.63 -11.02 -20.74
C GLY A 213 31.98 -10.21 -19.47
N LEU A 214 31.50 -8.97 -19.36
CA LEU A 214 31.74 -8.09 -18.21
C LEU A 214 30.90 -8.49 -16.98
N LEU A 215 29.86 -9.31 -17.17
CA LEU A 215 29.15 -9.98 -16.10
C LEU A 215 29.82 -11.32 -15.78
N ARG A 216 30.15 -11.53 -14.49
CA ARG A 216 30.91 -12.69 -14.00
C ARG A 216 30.38 -14.03 -14.57
N PRO A 217 31.24 -15.04 -14.82
CA PRO A 217 30.87 -16.33 -15.43
C PRO A 217 29.78 -17.16 -14.71
N ARG A 218 29.44 -16.82 -13.45
CA ARG A 218 28.36 -17.49 -12.70
C ARG A 218 26.96 -17.07 -13.15
N LEU A 219 26.80 -15.87 -13.71
CA LEU A 219 25.53 -15.38 -14.24
C LEU A 219 25.24 -15.90 -15.66
N SER A 220 26.29 -16.08 -16.48
CA SER A 220 26.14 -16.52 -17.88
C SER A 220 25.56 -17.94 -17.99
N ARG A 221 26.06 -18.91 -17.21
CA ARG A 221 25.56 -20.30 -17.24
C ARG A 221 24.12 -20.48 -16.79
N ARG A 222 23.58 -19.58 -15.96
CA ARG A 222 22.20 -19.68 -15.45
C ARG A 222 21.18 -19.01 -16.38
N PHE A 223 21.62 -18.03 -17.16
CA PHE A 223 20.80 -17.37 -18.20
C PHE A 223 20.76 -18.15 -19.52
N GLU A 224 21.82 -18.90 -19.85
CA GLU A 224 21.90 -19.70 -21.09
C GLU A 224 20.82 -20.81 -21.16
N VAL A 225 20.33 -21.28 -20.02
CA VAL A 225 19.26 -22.29 -19.94
C VAL A 225 17.86 -21.66 -20.04
N LEU A 226 17.71 -20.35 -19.76
CA LEU A 226 16.41 -19.67 -19.66
C LEU A 226 15.98 -18.94 -20.94
N LEU A 227 16.88 -18.74 -21.89
CA LEU A 227 16.59 -18.02 -23.13
C LEU A 227 17.15 -18.77 -24.34
N ARG A 228 16.55 -19.90 -24.71
CA ARG A 228 16.54 -20.33 -26.13
C ARG A 228 15.58 -19.43 -26.92
N VAL A 229 15.91 -18.14 -26.99
CA VAL A 229 15.36 -17.22 -27.99
C VAL A 229 16.28 -17.37 -29.20
N GLN A 230 15.78 -17.90 -30.31
CA GLN A 230 16.54 -17.88 -31.57
C GLN A 230 16.64 -16.41 -32.01
N TRP A 231 17.85 -15.86 -31.89
CA TRP A 231 18.16 -14.53 -32.39
C TRP A 231 18.41 -14.62 -33.89
N HIS A 232 17.50 -14.05 -34.69
CA HIS A 232 17.79 -13.77 -36.09
C HIS A 232 18.31 -12.33 -36.18
N PHE A 233 19.60 -12.20 -36.47
CA PHE A 233 20.20 -10.91 -36.81
C PHE A 233 20.06 -10.71 -38.31
N GLN A 234 19.27 -9.73 -38.73
CA GLN A 234 19.29 -9.23 -40.10
C GLN A 234 19.99 -7.87 -40.06
N GLN A 235 21.14 -7.75 -40.72
CA GLN A 235 21.89 -6.51 -40.77
C GLN A 235 21.07 -5.44 -41.51
N SER A 236 20.65 -4.41 -40.78
CA SER A 236 20.21 -3.14 -41.35
C SER A 236 21.42 -2.45 -41.99
N SER A 237 21.21 -1.79 -43.13
CA SER A 237 22.23 -1.06 -43.89
C SER A 237 22.71 0.23 -43.22
N ASP A 238 22.18 0.59 -42.05
CA ASP A 238 22.56 1.78 -41.29
C ASP A 238 23.33 1.41 -40.00
N PRO A 239 24.63 1.76 -39.86
CA PRO A 239 25.46 1.34 -38.74
C PRO A 239 25.06 1.92 -37.37
N GLU A 240 24.18 2.91 -37.32
CA GLU A 240 23.68 3.50 -36.06
C GLU A 240 22.33 2.93 -35.60
N THR A 241 21.66 2.10 -36.41
CA THR A 241 20.32 1.60 -36.11
C THR A 241 20.28 0.06 -36.16
N MET A 242 20.42 -0.58 -35.00
CA MET A 242 20.08 -2.00 -34.84
C MET A 242 18.59 -2.14 -34.54
N ASP A 243 17.81 -2.52 -35.55
CA ASP A 243 16.45 -2.99 -35.34
C ASP A 243 16.48 -4.43 -34.81
N VAL A 244 16.10 -4.59 -33.54
CA VAL A 244 16.02 -5.88 -32.87
C VAL A 244 14.59 -6.38 -32.93
N PHE A 245 14.32 -7.32 -33.84
CA PHE A 245 13.06 -8.04 -33.89
C PHE A 245 13.13 -9.26 -32.95
N TYR A 246 12.09 -9.47 -32.14
CA TYR A 246 11.95 -10.69 -31.34
C TYR A 246 10.63 -11.39 -31.67
N THR A 247 10.68 -12.71 -31.79
CA THR A 247 9.47 -13.56 -31.87
C THR A 247 9.50 -14.50 -30.66
N ILE A 248 8.53 -14.37 -29.76
CA ILE A 248 8.40 -15.25 -28.61
C ILE A 248 7.65 -16.50 -29.08
N GLN A 249 8.35 -17.63 -29.26
CA GLN A 249 7.70 -18.93 -29.39
C GLN A 249 7.29 -19.41 -27.98
N PRO A 250 6.00 -19.73 -27.73
CA PRO A 250 5.52 -20.05 -26.40
C PRO A 250 5.79 -21.53 -26.12
N THR A 251 6.94 -21.86 -25.55
CA THR A 251 7.12 -23.16 -24.92
C THR A 251 7.72 -23.03 -23.53
N THR A 252 6.91 -23.46 -22.56
CA THR A 252 7.18 -23.80 -21.16
C THR A 252 6.97 -22.70 -20.10
N ARG A 253 5.93 -22.92 -19.27
CA ARG A 253 5.57 -22.15 -18.08
C ARG A 253 6.66 -22.26 -17.02
N PHE A 254 7.27 -21.14 -16.63
CA PHE A 254 7.91 -20.99 -15.32
C PHE A 254 7.57 -19.64 -14.70
N SER A 255 7.35 -19.66 -13.37
CA SER A 255 6.90 -18.52 -12.58
C SER A 255 8.04 -17.51 -12.34
N VAL A 256 7.78 -16.24 -12.64
CA VAL A 256 8.66 -15.07 -12.47
C VAL A 256 9.23 -14.94 -11.05
N LYS A 257 8.56 -15.54 -10.05
CA LYS A 257 8.97 -15.55 -8.63
C LYS A 257 10.34 -16.20 -8.39
N THR A 258 10.72 -17.20 -9.17
CA THR A 258 11.96 -17.98 -8.94
C THR A 258 13.21 -17.23 -9.41
N ILE A 259 13.08 -16.39 -10.44
CA ILE A 259 14.21 -15.63 -11.01
C ILE A 259 14.59 -14.47 -10.09
N TRP A 260 13.60 -13.80 -9.50
CA TRP A 260 13.81 -12.64 -8.63
C TRP A 260 14.45 -13.00 -7.28
N TYR A 261 14.01 -14.12 -6.65
CA TYR A 261 14.57 -14.56 -5.36
C TYR A 261 16.05 -14.96 -5.45
N SER A 262 16.46 -15.55 -6.57
CA SER A 262 17.85 -15.97 -6.76
C SER A 262 18.78 -14.79 -7.05
N LEU A 263 18.28 -13.71 -7.66
CA LEU A 263 19.05 -12.48 -7.94
C LEU A 263 19.24 -11.62 -6.67
N MET A 264 18.23 -11.56 -5.81
CA MET A 264 18.26 -10.77 -4.57
C MET A 264 19.10 -11.40 -3.45
N LEU A 265 19.18 -12.74 -3.39
CA LEU A 265 19.97 -13.45 -2.36
C LEU A 265 21.49 -13.28 -2.56
N GLU A 266 21.96 -13.15 -3.81
CA GLU A 266 23.39 -12.98 -4.10
C GLU A 266 23.84 -11.51 -3.99
N LEU A 267 22.99 -10.53 -4.33
CA LEU A 267 23.31 -9.11 -4.13
C LEU A 267 23.43 -8.70 -2.65
N LYS A 268 22.86 -9.48 -1.73
CA LYS A 268 22.94 -9.25 -0.27
C LYS A 268 24.21 -9.80 0.37
N LEU A 269 24.92 -10.70 -0.29
CA LEU A 269 26.20 -11.25 0.20
C LEU A 269 27.39 -10.34 -0.11
N ASP A 270 27.26 -9.45 -1.10
CA ASP A 270 28.32 -8.55 -1.52
C ASP A 270 28.46 -7.28 -0.64
N SER A 271 27.55 -7.01 0.30
CA SER A 271 27.67 -5.84 1.20
C SER A 271 28.47 -6.08 2.48
N THR A 272 29.01 -7.28 2.73
CA THR A 272 29.70 -7.65 4.00
C THR A 272 31.20 -7.94 3.90
N THR A 273 31.80 -7.81 2.72
CA THR A 273 33.27 -7.93 2.56
C THR A 273 33.77 -6.77 1.71
N GLY A 274 34.10 -5.67 2.37
CA GLY A 274 34.55 -4.44 1.72
C GLY A 274 35.01 -3.34 2.67
N THR A 275 35.68 -3.71 3.77
CA THR A 275 36.80 -3.00 4.42
C THR A 275 37.53 -4.02 5.27
#